data_AF-A0A7W0Y381-F1
#
_entry.id   AF-A0A7W0Y381-F1
#
_cell.length_a   1.000
_cell.length_b   1.000
_cell.length_c   1.000
_cell.angle_alpha   90.00
_cell.angle_beta   90.00
_cell.angle_gamma   90.00
#
_symmetry.space_group_name_H-M   'P 1'
#
loop_
_entity.id
_entity.type
_entity.pdbx_description
1 polymer ?
#
loop_
_entity_poly.entity_id
_entity_poly.type
_entity_poly.pdbx_seq_one_letter_code
_entity_poly.pdbx_strand_id
1 'polypeptide(L)'
;YGPVSFKPDNPDNDEVFGAKVLFDVDVGYQVTKNLLLTIGADNLLDTFPDKQTKEANISSGRFVYSRNVSQFGQNGGFYYGKLQLTFF
;
A
#
# COMPACT_ATOMS: atom_id res chain seq x y z
N TYR A 1 -8.50 -2.50 -4.77
CA TYR A 1 -8.42 -3.90 -4.33
C TYR A 1 -9.75 -4.36 -3.74
N GLY A 2 -10.28 -5.49 -4.20
CA GLY A 2 -11.50 -6.09 -3.66
C GLY A 2 -11.26 -6.82 -2.35
N PRO A 3 -12.32 -7.15 -1.58
CA PRO A 3 -12.18 -7.83 -0.30
C PRO A 3 -11.56 -9.23 -0.46
N VAL A 4 -10.89 -9.71 0.58
CA VAL A 4 -10.27 -11.05 0.62
C VAL A 4 -10.60 -11.77 1.93
N SER A 5 -10.56 -13.10 1.94
CA SER A 5 -10.86 -13.90 3.13
C SER A 5 -9.73 -14.86 3.45
N PHE A 6 -9.33 -14.91 4.72
CA PHE A 6 -8.43 -15.93 5.26
C PHE A 6 -9.25 -16.99 5.99
N LYS A 7 -9.05 -18.27 5.63
CA LYS A 7 -9.80 -19.42 6.17
C LYS A 7 -8.83 -20.51 6.63
N PRO A 8 -8.35 -20.45 7.89
CA PRO A 8 -7.52 -21.51 8.48
C PRO A 8 -8.34 -22.76 8.83
N ASP A 9 -7.69 -23.80 9.35
CA ASP A 9 -8.34 -25.10 9.64
C ASP A 9 -9.50 -25.03 10.65
N ASN A 10 -9.44 -24.09 11.59
CA ASN A 10 -10.53 -23.82 12.52
C ASN A 10 -11.37 -22.63 12.01
N PRO A 11 -12.66 -22.84 11.64
CA PRO A 11 -13.55 -21.78 11.16
C PRO A 11 -13.75 -20.61 12.13
N ASP A 12 -13.56 -20.81 13.44
CA ASP A 12 -13.65 -19.71 14.43
C ASP A 12 -12.57 -18.63 14.23
N ASN A 13 -11.52 -18.97 13.48
CA ASN A 13 -10.40 -18.11 13.13
C ASN A 13 -10.51 -17.55 11.70
N ASP A 14 -11.64 -17.72 11.02
CA ASP A 14 -11.91 -17.08 9.72
C ASP A 14 -11.86 -15.55 9.87
N GLU A 15 -11.24 -14.89 8.89
CA GLU A 15 -11.14 -13.44 8.82
C GLU A 15 -11.47 -12.93 7.42
N VAL A 16 -12.16 -11.79 7.36
CA VAL A 16 -12.46 -11.10 6.10
C VAL A 16 -11.85 -9.70 6.17
N PHE A 17 -11.01 -9.41 5.19
CA PHE A 17 -10.37 -8.10 5.03
C PHE A 17 -11.11 -7.32 3.95
N GLY A 18 -11.46 -6.08 4.28
CA GLY A 18 -12.32 -5.23 3.46
C GLY A 18 -11.65 -4.76 2.18
N ALA A 19 -12.45 -4.19 1.28
CA ALA A 19 -11.92 -3.51 0.10
C ALA A 19 -11.04 -2.32 0.49
N LYS A 20 -10.02 -2.06 -0.33
CA LYS A 20 -9.05 -0.99 -0.13
C LYS A 20 -8.75 -0.28 -1.44
N VAL A 21 -8.48 1.01 -1.36
CA VAL A 21 -8.08 1.85 -2.49
C VAL A 21 -6.68 2.35 -2.22
N LEU A 22 -5.78 2.14 -3.18
CA LEU A 22 -4.50 2.84 -3.24
C LEU A 22 -4.65 3.96 -4.26
N PHE A 23 -4.19 5.15 -3.89
CA PHE A 23 -4.25 6.32 -4.73
C PHE A 23 -2.83 6.83 -4.97
N ASP A 24 -2.39 6.70 -6.21
CA ASP A 24 -1.06 7.13 -6.65
C ASP A 24 -1.22 8.41 -7.46
N VAL A 25 -0.30 9.36 -7.28
CA VAL A 25 -0.35 10.65 -7.98
C VAL A 25 1.05 11.16 -8.31
N ASP A 26 1.19 11.74 -9.50
CA ASP A 26 2.35 12.52 -9.91
C ASP A 26 1.87 13.86 -10.48
N VAL A 27 2.52 14.95 -10.08
CA VAL A 27 2.27 16.29 -10.61
C VAL A 27 3.60 16.90 -11.07
N GLY A 28 3.70 17.13 -12.37
CA GLY A 28 4.85 17.75 -13.02
C GLY A 28 4.60 19.20 -13.41
N TYR A 29 5.62 20.05 -13.28
CA TYR A 29 5.62 21.42 -13.74
C TYR A 29 6.90 21.76 -14.51
N GLN A 30 6.74 22.20 -15.76
CA GLN A 30 7.84 22.62 -16.62
C GLN A 30 8.33 24.00 -16.18
N VAL A 31 9.37 24.03 -15.35
CA VAL A 31 9.91 25.28 -14.77
C VAL A 31 10.61 26.12 -15.83
N THR A 32 11.40 25.49 -16.70
CA THR A 32 12.09 26.11 -17.84
C THR A 32 12.05 25.16 -19.03
N LYS A 33 12.52 25.57 -20.23
CA LYS A 33 12.61 24.66 -21.39
C LYS A 33 13.48 23.41 -21.15
N ASN A 34 14.37 23.44 -20.17
CA ASN A 34 15.35 22.39 -19.89
C ASN A 34 15.14 21.69 -18.54
N LEU A 35 14.18 22.15 -17.73
CA LEU A 35 13.93 21.63 -16.38
C LEU A 35 12.45 21.34 -16.15
N LEU A 36 12.14 20.07 -15.91
CA LEU A 36 10.85 19.60 -15.41
C LEU A 36 11.02 19.16 -13.94
N LEU A 37 10.22 19.76 -13.05
CA LEU A 37 10.11 19.35 -11.65
C LEU A 37 8.85 18.51 -11.51
N THR A 38 8.95 17.34 -10.86
CA THR A 38 7.77 16.52 -10.51
C THR A 38 7.78 16.23 -9.02
N ILE A 39 6.60 16.30 -8.40
CA ILE A 39 6.35 15.75 -7.07
C ILE A 39 5.34 14.62 -7.22
N GLY A 40 5.52 13.55 -6.49
CA GLY A 40 4.62 12.40 -6.57
C GLY A 40 4.56 11.61 -5.28
N ALA A 41 3.54 10.76 -5.20
CA ALA A 41 3.36 9.80 -4.12
C ALA A 41 2.72 8.52 -4.65
N ASP A 42 3.32 7.38 -4.33
CA ASP A 42 2.69 6.08 -4.45
C ASP A 42 2.01 5.79 -3.11
N ASN A 43 0.73 5.44 -3.11
CA ASN A 43 -0.12 5.34 -1.94
C ASN A 43 -0.16 6.64 -1.11
N LEU A 44 -0.58 7.74 -1.75
CA LEU A 44 -0.70 9.08 -1.16
C LEU A 44 -1.50 9.11 0.16
N LEU A 45 -2.48 8.22 0.29
CA LEU A 45 -3.38 8.17 1.44
C LEU A 45 -2.84 7.32 2.60
N ASP A 46 -1.59 6.85 2.50
CA ASP A 46 -0.92 6.00 3.50
C ASP A 46 -1.81 4.81 3.94
N THR A 47 -2.42 4.14 2.96
CA THR A 47 -3.36 3.05 3.21
C THR A 47 -2.60 1.75 3.51
N PHE A 48 -3.00 1.06 4.58
CA PHE A 48 -2.47 -0.25 4.98
C PHE A 48 -3.51 -1.36 4.81
N PRO A 49 -3.09 -2.63 4.68
CA PRO A 49 -4.00 -3.76 4.78
C PRO A 49 -4.71 -3.79 6.14
N ASP A 50 -5.84 -4.49 6.22
CA ASP A 50 -6.47 -4.74 7.51
C ASP A 50 -5.59 -5.65 8.37
N LYS A 51 -5.48 -5.31 9.67
CA LYS A 51 -4.76 -6.13 10.64
C LYS A 51 -5.56 -7.40 10.94
N GLN A 52 -4.84 -8.50 11.17
CA GLN A 52 -5.45 -9.68 11.76
C GLN A 52 -5.86 -9.37 13.20
N THR A 53 -7.02 -9.88 13.55
CA THR A 53 -7.71 -9.67 14.84
C THR A 53 -7.77 -10.96 15.67
N LYS A 54 -7.56 -12.11 15.04
CA LYS A 54 -7.55 -13.42 15.71
C LYS A 54 -6.16 -13.73 16.25
N GLU A 55 -6.07 -13.98 17.55
CA GLU A 55 -4.82 -14.33 18.24
C GLU A 55 -4.10 -15.54 17.61
N ALA A 56 -4.87 -16.53 17.17
CA ALA A 56 -4.35 -17.72 16.48
C ALA A 56 -3.63 -17.38 15.15
N ASN A 57 -4.01 -16.27 14.51
CA ASN A 57 -3.51 -15.91 13.18
C ASN A 57 -2.27 -15.00 13.26
N ILE A 58 -2.06 -14.29 14.37
CA ILE A 58 -0.97 -13.30 14.51
C ILE A 58 0.35 -13.90 15.01
N SER A 59 0.41 -15.18 15.38
CA SER A 59 1.62 -15.85 15.91
C SER A 59 2.26 -15.06 17.07
N SER A 60 1.47 -14.79 18.12
CA SER A 60 1.92 -13.99 19.26
C SER A 60 2.42 -12.59 18.87
N GLY A 61 1.70 -11.94 17.95
CA GLY A 61 1.99 -10.57 17.48
C GLY A 61 3.07 -10.45 16.40
N ARG A 62 3.71 -11.54 15.97
CA ARG A 62 4.72 -11.49 14.90
C ARG A 62 4.13 -11.13 13.53
N PHE A 63 2.87 -11.46 13.29
CA PHE A 63 2.22 -11.26 11.99
C PHE A 63 0.93 -10.46 12.16
N VAL A 64 1.12 -9.15 12.30
CA VAL A 64 0.02 -8.18 12.44
C VAL A 64 -0.87 -8.15 11.20
N TYR A 65 -0.31 -8.38 10.02
CA TYR A 65 -1.06 -8.54 8.76
C TYR A 65 -1.00 -9.99 8.30
N SER A 66 -1.99 -10.43 7.53
CA SER A 66 -2.00 -11.78 6.99
C SER A 66 -0.84 -12.00 6.02
N ARG A 67 -0.21 -13.17 6.13
CA ARG A 67 0.83 -13.64 5.19
C ARG A 67 0.29 -14.61 4.15
N ASN A 68 -0.93 -15.11 4.36
CA ASN A 68 -1.56 -16.11 3.51
C ASN A 68 -2.46 -15.47 2.45
N VAL A 69 -3.05 -14.31 2.78
CA VAL A 69 -3.83 -13.51 1.84
C VAL A 69 -3.34 -12.07 1.91
N SER A 70 -2.94 -11.52 0.77
CA SER A 70 -2.51 -10.13 0.66
C SER A 70 -3.16 -9.49 -0.55
N GLN A 71 -3.68 -8.27 -0.37
CA GLN A 71 -4.21 -7.46 -1.46
C GLN A 71 -3.09 -6.63 -2.10
N PHE A 72 -2.21 -6.04 -1.30
CA PHE A 72 -1.12 -5.14 -1.71
C PHE A 72 0.00 -5.11 -0.65
N GLY A 73 1.09 -4.38 -0.92
CA GLY A 73 2.24 -4.27 -0.02
C GLY A 73 1.92 -3.60 1.33
N GLN A 74 2.81 -3.75 2.30
CA GLN A 74 2.65 -3.26 3.67
C GLN A 74 3.50 -2.01 3.97
N ASN A 75 4.05 -1.37 2.94
CA ASN A 75 5.05 -0.30 3.09
C ASN A 75 4.45 1.09 3.38
N GLY A 76 3.11 1.23 3.34
CA GLY A 76 2.46 2.54 3.48
C GLY A 76 2.69 3.43 2.26
N GLY A 77 2.64 4.74 2.46
CA GLY A 77 2.87 5.76 1.44
C GLY A 77 4.35 6.00 1.14
N PHE A 78 4.69 6.15 -0.14
CA PHE A 78 6.02 6.54 -0.60
C PHE A 78 5.96 7.86 -1.36
N TYR A 79 6.66 8.88 -0.88
CA TYR A 79 6.59 10.25 -1.40
C TYR A 79 7.95 10.66 -1.97
N TYR A 80 7.94 11.32 -3.13
CA TYR A 80 9.18 11.62 -3.85
C TYR A 80 9.11 12.90 -4.67
N GLY A 81 10.30 13.38 -5.05
CA GLY A 81 10.49 14.42 -6.06
C GLY A 81 11.41 13.92 -7.18
N LYS A 82 11.10 14.28 -8.43
CA LYS A 82 11.92 13.98 -9.62
C LYS A 82 12.38 15.30 -10.26
N LEU A 83 13.66 15.37 -10.60
CA LEU A 83 14.24 16.44 -11.42
C LEU A 83 14.67 15.86 -12.76
N GLN A 84 14.09 16.37 -13.84
CA GLN A 84 14.48 15.99 -15.19
C GLN A 84 15.15 17.17 -15.88
N LEU A 85 16.40 16.96 -16.28
CA LEU A 85 17.22 17.90 -17.03
C LEU A 85 17.36 17.43 -18.47
N THR A 86 17.06 18.29 -19.44
CA THR A 86 17.22 17.97 -20.87
C THR A 86 18.32 18.84 -21.47
N PHE A 87 19.33 18.18 -22.05
CA PHE A 87 20.43 18.79 -22.78
C PHE A 87 20.32 18.43 -24.27
N PHE A 88 20.89 19.27 -25.13
CA PHE A 88 20.77 19.22 -26.60
C PHE A 88 21.07 17.85 -27.22
#